data_AF-A0A6P6I2I6-F1
#
_entry.id   AF-A0A6P6I2I6-F1
#
_cell.length_a   1.000
_cell.length_b   1.000
_cell.length_c   1.000
_cell.angle_alpha   90.00
_cell.angle_beta   90.00
_cell.angle_gamma   90.00
#
_symmetry.space_group_name_H-M   'P 1'
#
loop_
_entity.id
_entity.type
_entity.pdbx_description
1 polymer ?
#
loop_
_entity_poly.entity_id
_entity_poly.type
_entity_poly.pdbx_seq_one_letter_code
_entity_poly.pdbx_strand_id
1 'polypeptide(L)'
;MAKFMTPVIQDNPSGWGPCAVPEQFRDMPYQPFSKGDRLGKVADWTGATYQDKRYTNKYSSQFGGGSQYAYFHEEDETSFQLVDTARTQKTAYQRNRMRFAQRNLRRDKDRRNMLQFNLQTLPKSAKQKERERIRLQKKFQKQFGVRQKWDQKSQKPRDSSVEVRSDWEVKEEMDFPQLMKMRYLEVSEPQDMYYVSRYHVKDSSRHVILGTQQFKPNEFASQINLSVENAWGILRCVIDICMKLEEGKYLILKDPNKQVIRVYSLPDGTFSSDEDEEEEEEEEEEEEEEET
;
A
#
# COMPACT_ATOMS: atom_id res chain seq x y z
N MET A 1 -36.01 4.82 30.02
CA MET A 1 -36.19 3.49 30.66
C MET A 1 -35.30 2.48 29.95
N ALA A 2 -34.55 1.68 30.70
CA ALA A 2 -33.79 0.57 30.10
C ALA A 2 -34.78 -0.46 29.52
N LYS A 3 -34.55 -0.89 28.28
CA LYS A 3 -35.40 -1.86 27.58
C LYS A 3 -34.81 -3.26 27.78
N PHE A 4 -35.57 -4.14 28.41
CA PHE A 4 -35.24 -5.56 28.50
C PHE A 4 -36.15 -6.34 27.54
N MET A 5 -35.54 -7.17 26.70
CA MET A 5 -36.26 -8.08 25.79
C MET A 5 -36.02 -9.51 26.28
N THR A 6 -37.07 -10.31 26.34
CA THR A 6 -36.98 -11.70 26.81
C THR A 6 -36.15 -12.53 25.83
N PRO A 7 -35.13 -13.26 26.30
CA PRO A 7 -34.33 -14.12 25.44
C PRO A 7 -35.19 -15.29 24.93
N VAL A 8 -34.99 -15.67 23.67
CA VAL A 8 -35.64 -16.83 23.06
C VAL A 8 -34.91 -18.09 23.51
N ILE A 9 -35.64 -19.02 24.12
CA ILE A 9 -35.11 -20.31 24.61
C ILE A 9 -35.82 -21.44 23.86
N GLN A 10 -35.07 -22.49 23.52
CA GLN A 10 -35.60 -23.68 22.88
C GLN A 10 -36.37 -24.55 23.89
N ASP A 11 -37.54 -25.03 23.52
CA ASP A 11 -38.32 -25.98 24.33
C ASP A 11 -38.04 -27.42 23.87
N ASN A 12 -37.84 -28.33 24.83
CA ASN A 12 -37.57 -29.75 24.58
C ASN A 12 -38.39 -30.61 25.54
N PRO A 13 -39.62 -31.01 25.16
CA PRO A 13 -40.52 -31.79 26.03
C PRO A 13 -40.02 -33.19 26.37
N SER A 14 -39.14 -33.75 25.53
CA SER A 14 -38.72 -35.16 25.58
C SER A 14 -37.37 -35.42 26.24
N GLY A 15 -36.63 -34.38 26.62
CA GLY A 15 -35.31 -34.57 27.25
C GLY A 15 -34.56 -33.28 27.53
N TRP A 16 -33.32 -33.44 27.99
CA TRP A 16 -32.40 -32.34 28.27
C TRP A 16 -31.32 -32.27 27.19
N GLY A 17 -31.18 -31.11 26.53
CA GLY A 17 -30.17 -30.90 25.49
C GLY A 17 -30.71 -30.18 24.25
N PRO A 18 -29.87 -29.99 23.22
CA PRO A 18 -30.24 -29.30 21.99
C PRO A 18 -31.33 -30.10 21.24
N CYS A 19 -32.43 -29.44 20.91
CA CYS A 19 -33.55 -30.05 20.16
C CYS A 19 -33.57 -29.66 18.68
N ALA A 20 -32.84 -28.61 18.28
CA ALA A 20 -32.75 -28.17 16.90
C ALA A 20 -31.33 -27.71 16.52
N VAL A 21 -30.97 -27.90 15.25
CA VAL A 21 -29.78 -27.27 14.66
C VAL A 21 -30.01 -25.75 14.66
N PRO A 22 -29.03 -24.94 15.13
CA PRO A 22 -29.14 -23.49 15.09
C PRO A 22 -29.49 -22.97 13.69
N GLU A 23 -30.43 -22.02 13.61
CA GLU A 23 -30.91 -21.44 12.35
C GLU A 23 -29.77 -20.96 11.44
N GLN A 24 -28.74 -20.38 12.06
CA GLN A 24 -27.57 -19.81 11.39
C GLN A 24 -26.81 -20.80 10.49
N PHE A 25 -26.91 -22.11 10.76
CA PHE A 25 -26.14 -23.14 10.06
C PHE A 25 -27.01 -24.19 9.36
N ARG A 26 -28.35 -24.04 9.36
CA ARG A 26 -29.25 -25.05 8.80
C ARG A 26 -29.07 -25.20 7.29
N ASP A 27 -28.95 -24.07 6.59
CA ASP A 27 -28.94 -24.03 5.12
C ASP A 27 -27.52 -23.99 4.52
N MET A 28 -26.49 -24.24 5.34
CA MET A 28 -25.09 -24.18 4.94
C MET A 28 -24.41 -25.54 5.18
N PRO A 29 -23.74 -26.12 4.16
CA PRO A 29 -22.93 -27.31 4.36
C PRO A 29 -21.87 -27.10 5.46
N TYR A 30 -21.91 -27.91 6.51
CA TYR A 30 -20.98 -27.74 7.63
C TYR A 30 -19.56 -28.18 7.23
N GLN A 31 -18.59 -27.27 7.35
CA GLN A 31 -17.18 -27.62 7.24
C GLN A 31 -16.40 -26.96 8.40
N PRO A 32 -15.68 -27.75 9.23
CA PRO A 32 -14.89 -27.20 10.32
C PRO A 32 -13.73 -26.36 9.78
N PHE A 33 -13.37 -25.30 10.51
CA PHE A 33 -12.24 -24.45 10.18
C PHE A 33 -11.66 -23.81 11.44
N SER A 34 -10.42 -23.33 11.35
CA SER A 34 -9.75 -22.55 12.39
C SER A 34 -9.49 -21.13 11.90
N LYS A 35 -9.92 -20.12 12.67
CA LYS A 35 -9.68 -18.70 12.37
C LYS A 35 -8.20 -18.29 12.52
N GLY A 36 -7.40 -19.12 13.19
CA GLY A 36 -5.96 -18.89 13.39
C GLY A 36 -5.10 -19.41 12.23
N ASP A 37 -5.69 -20.08 11.25
CA ASP A 37 -4.94 -20.67 10.15
C ASP A 37 -4.37 -19.59 9.23
N ARG A 38 -3.14 -19.81 8.77
CA ARG A 38 -2.44 -18.86 7.90
C ARG A 38 -3.14 -18.78 6.53
N LEU A 39 -3.46 -17.58 6.09
CA LEU A 39 -4.06 -17.29 4.79
C LEU A 39 -3.01 -16.87 3.74
N GLY A 40 -3.38 -16.92 2.45
CA GLY A 40 -2.55 -16.40 1.35
C GLY A 40 -1.84 -17.43 0.46
N LYS A 41 -2.40 -18.65 0.33
CA LYS A 41 -1.91 -19.65 -0.65
C LYS A 41 -2.35 -19.27 -2.06
N VAL A 42 -1.41 -19.25 -3.01
CA VAL A 42 -1.68 -18.94 -4.42
C VAL A 42 -2.04 -20.22 -5.17
N ALA A 43 -3.02 -20.16 -6.07
CA ALA A 43 -3.31 -21.21 -7.04
C ALA A 43 -2.52 -20.94 -8.33
N ASP A 44 -1.82 -21.94 -8.85
CA ASP A 44 -1.01 -21.83 -10.07
C ASP A 44 -1.21 -23.08 -10.93
N TRP A 45 -1.87 -22.91 -12.08
CA TRP A 45 -2.13 -23.99 -13.03
C TRP A 45 -0.86 -24.47 -13.77
N THR A 46 0.22 -23.68 -13.76
CA THR A 46 1.51 -24.05 -14.38
C THR A 46 2.41 -24.89 -13.45
N GLY A 47 2.09 -24.94 -12.15
CA GLY A 47 2.85 -25.66 -11.13
C GLY A 47 4.26 -25.11 -10.84
N ALA A 48 4.61 -23.92 -11.37
CA ALA A 48 5.97 -23.37 -11.25
C ALA A 48 6.23 -22.66 -9.91
N THR A 49 5.17 -22.17 -9.25
CA THR A 49 5.27 -21.26 -8.09
C THR A 49 5.84 -21.92 -6.82
N TYR A 50 5.53 -23.19 -6.56
CA TYR A 50 5.92 -23.89 -5.33
C TYR A 50 6.84 -25.08 -5.60
N GLN A 51 8.10 -24.81 -5.98
CA GLN A 51 9.12 -25.85 -6.13
C GLN A 51 9.56 -26.45 -4.78
N ASP A 52 9.42 -25.70 -3.69
CA ASP A 52 9.77 -26.13 -2.33
C ASP A 52 8.50 -26.42 -1.51
N LYS A 53 8.29 -27.70 -1.19
CA LYS A 53 7.13 -28.22 -0.43
C LYS A 53 7.01 -27.64 0.99
N ARG A 54 8.04 -27.00 1.52
CA ARG A 54 7.97 -26.33 2.83
C ARG A 54 7.04 -25.12 2.85
N TYR A 55 6.77 -24.50 1.69
CA TYR A 55 5.85 -23.37 1.61
C TYR A 55 4.39 -23.80 1.57
N THR A 56 4.10 -24.97 0.98
CA THR A 56 2.73 -25.49 0.90
C THR A 56 2.23 -25.97 2.26
N ASN A 57 3.11 -26.54 3.08
CA ASN A 57 2.76 -27.08 4.40
C ASN A 57 2.44 -25.99 5.44
N LYS A 58 2.73 -24.72 5.17
CA LYS A 58 2.38 -23.59 6.06
C LYS A 58 0.89 -23.22 6.01
N TYR A 59 0.19 -23.71 4.99
CA TYR A 59 -1.21 -23.40 4.72
C TYR A 59 -2.11 -24.64 4.86
N SER A 60 -1.58 -25.76 5.34
CA SER A 60 -2.40 -26.92 5.68
C SER A 60 -3.08 -26.67 7.01
N SER A 61 -4.42 -26.73 7.03
CA SER A 61 -5.17 -26.72 8.28
C SER A 61 -4.90 -28.00 9.07
N GLN A 62 -4.68 -27.87 10.37
CA GLN A 62 -4.57 -29.00 11.30
C GLN A 62 -5.94 -29.42 11.85
N PHE A 63 -6.95 -28.53 11.77
CA PHE A 63 -8.24 -28.65 12.43
C PHE A 63 -9.38 -28.83 11.41
N GLY A 64 -9.32 -29.93 10.66
CA GLY A 64 -10.40 -30.35 9.76
C GLY A 64 -10.04 -30.26 8.28
N GLY A 65 -9.88 -31.42 7.66
CA GLY A 65 -9.78 -31.57 6.20
C GLY A 65 -11.16 -31.93 5.63
N GLY A 66 -11.95 -30.92 5.29
CA GLY A 66 -13.23 -31.10 4.58
C GLY A 66 -13.13 -30.68 3.12
N SER A 67 -13.83 -31.42 2.24
CA SER A 67 -13.92 -31.12 0.79
C SER A 67 -15.34 -30.77 0.37
N GLN A 68 -16.18 -30.29 1.30
CA GLN A 68 -17.60 -30.06 1.03
C GLN A 68 -17.84 -28.85 0.11
N TYR A 69 -16.86 -27.92 0.09
CA TYR A 69 -16.78 -26.79 -0.83
C TYR A 69 -15.71 -26.98 -1.92
N ALA A 70 -15.32 -28.22 -2.22
CA ALA A 70 -14.32 -28.50 -3.25
C ALA A 70 -14.97 -28.75 -4.61
N TYR A 71 -14.37 -28.21 -5.66
CA TYR A 71 -14.68 -28.54 -7.04
C TYR A 71 -13.68 -29.57 -7.56
N PHE A 72 -14.19 -30.66 -8.15
CA PHE A 72 -13.40 -31.66 -8.84
C PHE A 72 -13.67 -31.54 -10.34
N HIS A 73 -12.62 -31.33 -11.11
CA HIS A 73 -12.70 -31.29 -12.57
C HIS A 73 -12.46 -32.70 -13.10
N GLU A 74 -13.43 -33.27 -13.81
CA GLU A 74 -13.40 -34.68 -14.25
C GLU A 74 -12.76 -34.88 -15.63
N GLU A 75 -12.60 -33.82 -16.42
CA GLU A 75 -12.15 -33.91 -17.82
C GLU A 75 -10.69 -33.48 -18.01
N ASP A 76 -9.94 -34.22 -18.84
CA ASP A 76 -8.56 -33.90 -19.20
C ASP A 76 -8.51 -32.81 -20.30
N GLU A 77 -8.48 -31.53 -19.89
CA GLU A 77 -8.42 -30.36 -20.79
C GLU A 77 -7.18 -30.34 -21.72
N THR A 78 -6.15 -31.14 -21.43
CA THR A 78 -4.93 -31.23 -22.25
C THR A 78 -5.16 -31.86 -23.62
N SER A 79 -6.33 -32.48 -23.82
CA SER A 79 -6.73 -33.12 -25.07
C SER A 79 -7.29 -32.15 -26.11
N PHE A 80 -7.75 -30.96 -25.70
CA PHE A 80 -8.34 -29.99 -26.61
C PHE A 80 -7.28 -29.14 -27.31
N GLN A 81 -7.46 -28.93 -28.61
CA GLN A 81 -6.64 -28.03 -29.41
C GLN A 81 -7.46 -26.80 -29.79
N LEU A 82 -6.90 -25.61 -29.60
CA LEU A 82 -7.53 -24.37 -30.03
C LEU A 82 -7.44 -24.27 -31.56
N VAL A 83 -8.58 -24.36 -32.25
CA VAL A 83 -8.66 -24.16 -33.70
C VAL A 83 -8.76 -22.66 -33.96
N ASP A 84 -7.71 -22.08 -34.55
CA ASP A 84 -7.68 -20.66 -34.92
C ASP A 84 -8.10 -20.49 -36.40
N THR A 85 -9.24 -19.84 -36.65
CA THR A 85 -9.71 -19.48 -38.00
C THR A 85 -9.22 -18.10 -38.46
N ALA A 86 -8.51 -17.36 -37.61
CA ALA A 86 -7.97 -16.05 -37.94
C ALA A 86 -6.51 -16.16 -38.41
N ARG A 87 -6.17 -15.47 -39.51
CA ARG A 87 -4.76 -15.28 -39.89
C ARG A 87 -4.08 -14.42 -38.82
N THR A 88 -3.27 -15.05 -37.97
CA THR A 88 -2.46 -14.36 -36.95
C THR A 88 -1.57 -13.27 -37.56
N GLN A 89 -1.90 -12.00 -37.32
CA GLN A 89 -0.98 -10.90 -37.59
C GLN A 89 0.11 -10.88 -36.52
N LYS A 90 1.36 -11.10 -36.92
CA LYS A 90 2.51 -11.04 -36.02
C LYS A 90 2.79 -9.59 -35.65
N THR A 91 2.70 -9.27 -34.36
CA THR A 91 3.13 -7.99 -33.81
C THR A 91 4.64 -7.78 -34.04
N ALA A 92 5.03 -6.57 -34.42
CA ALA A 92 6.39 -6.20 -34.83
C ALA A 92 7.49 -6.56 -33.81
N TYR A 93 7.12 -6.69 -32.53
CA TYR A 93 8.04 -7.03 -31.43
C TYR A 93 8.60 -8.45 -31.50
N GLN A 94 7.93 -9.39 -32.21
CA GLN A 94 8.47 -10.74 -32.41
C GLN A 94 9.47 -10.85 -33.57
N ARG A 95 9.56 -9.83 -34.44
CA ARG A 95 10.45 -9.86 -35.62
C ARG A 95 11.93 -9.80 -35.22
N ASN A 96 12.26 -9.29 -34.04
CA ASN A 96 13.64 -9.12 -33.58
C ASN A 96 14.19 -10.26 -32.70
N ARG A 97 13.36 -11.26 -32.35
CA ARG A 97 13.83 -12.46 -31.61
C ARG A 97 14.63 -13.42 -32.51
N MET A 98 14.35 -13.43 -33.81
CA MET A 98 15.03 -14.27 -34.81
C MET A 98 16.45 -13.81 -35.16
N ARG A 99 16.78 -12.52 -35.03
CA ARG A 99 18.15 -12.03 -35.28
C ARG A 99 19.16 -12.47 -34.22
N PHE A 100 18.73 -12.65 -32.97
CA PHE A 100 19.59 -13.17 -31.90
C PHE A 100 19.85 -14.68 -32.01
N ALA A 101 18.90 -15.45 -32.58
CA ALA A 101 19.11 -16.86 -32.88
C ALA A 101 20.15 -17.03 -34.01
N GLN A 102 20.07 -16.23 -35.07
CA GLN A 102 21.06 -16.27 -36.17
C GLN A 102 22.47 -15.82 -35.75
N ARG A 103 22.60 -14.87 -34.81
CA ARG A 103 23.91 -14.46 -34.27
C ARG A 103 24.57 -15.55 -33.42
N ASN A 104 23.78 -16.36 -32.72
CA ASN A 104 24.31 -17.52 -31.98
C ASN A 104 24.71 -18.67 -32.91
N LEU A 105 23.97 -18.92 -34.01
CA LEU A 105 24.37 -19.94 -34.99
C LEU A 105 25.67 -19.58 -35.74
N ARG A 106 25.95 -18.30 -36.00
CA ARG A 106 27.25 -17.88 -36.56
C ARG A 106 28.40 -18.09 -35.58
N ARG A 107 28.18 -17.78 -34.30
CA ARG A 107 29.21 -17.99 -33.24
C ARG A 107 29.50 -19.47 -32.99
N ASP A 108 28.52 -20.36 -33.16
CA ASP A 108 28.72 -21.82 -33.12
C ASP A 108 29.44 -22.36 -34.37
N LYS A 109 29.27 -21.72 -35.54
CA LYS A 109 30.02 -22.07 -36.77
C LYS A 109 31.49 -21.64 -36.67
N ASP A 110 31.77 -20.47 -36.11
CA ASP A 110 33.14 -20.00 -35.85
C ASP A 110 33.83 -20.80 -34.73
N ARG A 111 33.08 -21.31 -33.76
CA ARG A 111 33.63 -22.20 -32.72
C ARG A 111 33.97 -23.61 -33.24
N ARG A 112 33.29 -24.07 -34.30
CA ARG A 112 33.62 -25.34 -34.97
C ARG A 112 34.88 -25.26 -35.83
N ASN A 113 35.16 -24.11 -36.44
CA ASN A 113 36.38 -23.93 -37.24
C ASN A 113 37.65 -23.70 -36.39
N MET A 114 37.52 -23.40 -35.10
CA MET A 114 38.65 -23.30 -34.17
C MET A 114 38.80 -24.52 -33.24
N LEU A 115 38.32 -25.69 -33.66
CA LEU A 115 38.44 -26.96 -32.94
C LEU A 115 39.36 -27.98 -33.63
N GLN A 116 40.15 -27.54 -34.62
CA GLN A 116 41.16 -28.40 -35.27
C GLN A 116 42.55 -28.36 -34.63
N PHE A 117 42.77 -27.59 -33.56
CA PHE A 117 44.07 -27.55 -32.88
C PHE A 117 43.93 -27.32 -31.37
N ASN A 118 43.46 -28.33 -30.63
CA ASN A 118 44.23 -28.97 -29.55
C ASN A 118 43.39 -29.97 -28.75
N LEU A 119 44.07 -31.04 -28.39
CA LEU A 119 43.64 -32.28 -27.79
C LEU A 119 43.25 -32.10 -26.30
N GLN A 120 42.01 -32.46 -25.93
CA GLN A 120 41.68 -33.24 -24.73
C GLN A 120 40.16 -33.39 -24.58
N THR A 121 39.68 -34.61 -24.78
CA THR A 121 38.28 -34.99 -24.63
C THR A 121 37.94 -35.22 -23.16
N LEU A 122 37.40 -34.20 -22.49
CA LEU A 122 36.71 -34.41 -21.22
C LEU A 122 35.44 -35.26 -21.44
N PRO A 123 35.17 -36.28 -20.59
CA PRO A 123 34.02 -37.17 -20.75
C PRO A 123 32.70 -36.39 -20.72
N LYS A 124 31.68 -36.88 -21.44
CA LYS A 124 30.38 -36.19 -21.65
C LYS A 124 29.71 -35.77 -20.33
N SER A 125 29.92 -36.52 -19.24
CA SER A 125 29.42 -36.22 -17.90
C SER A 125 30.01 -34.94 -17.28
N ALA A 126 31.29 -34.66 -17.52
CA ALA A 126 31.98 -33.48 -16.99
C ALA A 126 31.51 -32.19 -17.70
N LYS A 127 31.30 -32.24 -19.01
CA LYS A 127 30.75 -31.11 -19.79
C LYS A 127 29.31 -30.76 -19.40
N GLN A 128 28.51 -31.75 -19.01
CA GLN A 128 27.12 -31.53 -18.60
C GLN A 128 27.04 -30.89 -17.20
N LYS A 129 27.86 -31.35 -16.25
CA LYS A 129 28.02 -30.72 -14.92
C LYS A 129 28.49 -29.26 -15.01
N GLU A 130 29.45 -28.96 -15.87
CA GLU A 130 29.95 -27.59 -16.11
C GLU A 130 28.84 -26.67 -16.64
N ARG A 131 28.01 -27.17 -17.56
CA ARG A 131 26.91 -26.44 -18.18
C ARG A 131 25.76 -26.19 -17.20
N GLU A 132 25.50 -27.14 -16.29
CA GLU A 132 24.58 -26.98 -15.17
C GLU A 132 25.09 -25.96 -14.15
N ARG A 133 26.39 -26.01 -13.81
CA ARG A 133 27.03 -25.03 -12.91
C ARG A 133 26.87 -23.59 -13.42
N ILE A 134 27.12 -23.37 -14.72
CA ILE A 134 26.94 -22.06 -15.37
C ILE A 134 25.46 -21.63 -15.42
N ARG A 135 24.53 -22.57 -15.64
CA ARG A 135 23.08 -22.30 -15.56
C ARG A 135 22.64 -21.92 -14.15
N LEU A 136 23.15 -22.61 -13.13
CA LEU A 136 22.88 -22.30 -11.73
C LEU A 136 23.44 -20.92 -11.37
N GLN A 137 24.67 -20.60 -11.79
CA GLN A 137 25.30 -19.31 -11.53
C GLN A 137 24.51 -18.16 -12.17
N LYS A 138 24.02 -18.33 -13.41
CA LYS A 138 23.16 -17.34 -14.07
C LYS A 138 21.75 -17.23 -13.45
N LYS A 139 21.20 -18.33 -12.93
CA LYS A 139 19.95 -18.32 -12.16
C LYS A 139 20.12 -17.56 -10.85
N PHE A 140 21.21 -17.81 -10.13
CA PHE A 140 21.57 -17.12 -8.89
C PHE A 140 21.72 -15.62 -9.14
N GLN A 141 22.49 -15.22 -10.17
CA GLN A 141 22.68 -13.80 -10.51
C GLN A 141 21.37 -13.09 -10.90
N LYS A 142 20.45 -13.77 -11.60
CA LYS A 142 19.12 -13.22 -11.90
C LYS A 142 18.20 -13.17 -10.68
N GLN A 143 18.30 -14.12 -9.75
CA GLN A 143 17.48 -14.16 -8.55
C GLN A 143 17.85 -13.07 -7.54
N PHE A 144 19.14 -12.71 -7.45
CA PHE A 144 19.60 -11.57 -6.64
C PHE A 144 19.27 -10.21 -7.28
N GLY A 145 19.32 -10.10 -8.60
CA GLY A 145 18.94 -8.86 -9.31
C GLY A 145 17.44 -8.52 -9.26
N VAL A 146 16.56 -9.52 -9.15
CA VAL A 146 15.10 -9.30 -9.06
C VAL A 146 14.66 -8.85 -7.67
N ARG A 147 15.34 -9.29 -6.59
CA ARG A 147 15.10 -8.80 -5.22
C ARG A 147 15.53 -7.35 -5.04
N GLN A 148 16.72 -6.99 -5.54
CA GLN A 148 17.20 -5.61 -5.51
C GLN A 148 16.27 -4.63 -6.22
N LYS A 149 15.55 -5.07 -7.27
CA LYS A 149 14.59 -4.24 -8.00
C LYS A 149 13.28 -3.96 -7.26
N TRP A 150 12.89 -4.80 -6.30
CA TRP A 150 11.69 -4.59 -5.48
C TRP A 150 11.99 -3.74 -4.24
N ASP A 151 13.19 -3.87 -3.67
CA ASP A 151 13.67 -3.01 -2.58
C ASP A 151 14.04 -1.60 -3.07
N GLN A 152 14.39 -1.47 -4.36
CA GLN A 152 14.59 -0.18 -5.02
C GLN A 152 13.25 0.37 -5.58
N LYS A 153 12.19 0.38 -4.76
CA LYS A 153 11.16 1.40 -4.93
C LYS A 153 11.82 2.73 -4.60
N SER A 154 12.35 3.40 -5.63
CA SER A 154 12.66 4.82 -5.56
C SER A 154 11.46 5.48 -4.88
N GLN A 155 11.69 6.06 -3.70
CA GLN A 155 10.74 6.93 -3.04
C GLN A 155 10.40 7.98 -4.10
N LYS A 156 9.20 7.88 -4.69
CA LYS A 156 8.75 8.91 -5.60
C LYS A 156 8.77 10.21 -4.79
N PRO A 157 9.38 11.29 -5.31
CA PRO A 157 9.30 12.57 -4.65
C PRO A 157 7.82 12.86 -4.39
N ARG A 158 7.52 13.28 -3.17
CA ARG A 158 6.17 13.71 -2.83
C ARG A 158 6.00 15.11 -3.38
N ASP A 159 4.84 15.35 -3.96
CA ASP A 159 4.47 16.68 -4.44
C ASP A 159 4.04 17.55 -3.25
N SER A 160 4.36 18.85 -3.32
CA SER A 160 3.91 19.84 -2.33
C SER A 160 2.39 19.98 -2.39
N SER A 161 1.74 20.27 -1.26
CA SER A 161 0.31 20.54 -1.22
C SER A 161 -0.09 21.83 -1.92
N VAL A 162 0.87 22.75 -2.10
CA VAL A 162 0.69 24.04 -2.76
C VAL A 162 1.81 24.23 -3.79
N GLU A 163 1.47 24.81 -4.94
CA GLU A 163 2.45 25.18 -5.97
C GLU A 163 3.26 26.39 -5.49
N VAL A 164 4.54 26.16 -5.16
CA VAL A 164 5.44 27.25 -4.75
C VAL A 164 5.84 28.04 -5.98
N ARG A 165 5.32 29.27 -6.10
CA ARG A 165 5.63 30.19 -7.19
C ARG A 165 6.96 30.91 -6.93
N SER A 166 7.60 31.44 -7.98
CA SER A 166 8.94 32.04 -7.92
C SER A 166 8.98 33.44 -7.33
N ASP A 167 7.83 34.09 -7.19
CA ASP A 167 7.59 35.40 -6.58
C ASP A 167 7.44 35.33 -5.06
N TRP A 168 7.37 34.14 -4.47
CA TRP A 168 7.24 33.97 -3.03
C TRP A 168 8.59 34.09 -2.33
N GLU A 169 8.67 35.01 -1.37
CA GLU A 169 9.89 35.26 -0.61
C GLU A 169 9.94 34.36 0.64
N VAL A 170 10.99 33.55 0.80
CA VAL A 170 11.22 32.77 2.02
C VAL A 170 11.73 33.71 3.11
N LYS A 171 10.93 33.93 4.15
CA LYS A 171 11.31 34.76 5.31
C LYS A 171 12.09 33.96 6.35
N GLU A 172 11.67 32.73 6.63
CA GLU A 172 12.31 31.90 7.66
C GLU A 172 12.26 30.40 7.34
N GLU A 173 13.32 29.68 7.73
CA GLU A 173 13.45 28.24 7.57
C GLU A 173 13.71 27.60 8.94
N MET A 174 12.79 26.73 9.37
CA MET A 174 12.83 26.06 10.66
C MET A 174 13.01 24.56 10.48
N ASP A 175 14.07 24.00 11.06
CA ASP A 175 14.32 22.56 11.01
C ASP A 175 13.62 21.82 12.17
N PHE A 176 13.23 20.55 11.95
CA PHE A 176 12.58 19.77 13.02
C PHE A 176 13.44 19.56 14.29
N PRO A 177 14.79 19.44 14.21
CA PRO A 177 15.63 19.39 15.42
C PRO A 177 15.52 20.62 16.33
N GLN A 178 15.36 21.83 15.78
CA GLN A 178 15.11 23.05 16.56
C GLN A 178 13.74 23.00 17.23
N LEU A 179 12.73 22.52 16.51
CA LEU A 179 11.35 22.41 17.00
C LEU A 179 11.18 21.39 18.12
N MET A 180 12.08 20.42 18.29
CA MET A 180 11.98 19.41 19.35
C MET A 180 12.36 19.88 20.77
N LYS A 181 12.82 21.14 20.95
CA LYS A 181 13.44 21.61 22.20
C LYS A 181 12.62 22.62 23.01
N MET A 182 11.44 22.99 22.55
CA MET A 182 10.73 24.16 23.07
C MET A 182 9.77 23.79 24.24
N ARG A 183 9.22 24.73 25.02
CA ARG A 183 8.38 24.45 26.22
C ARG A 183 7.29 25.51 26.51
N TYR A 184 5.99 25.17 26.69
CA TYR A 184 4.91 25.96 27.39
C TYR A 184 3.57 25.14 27.58
N LEU A 185 2.51 25.61 28.28
CA LEU A 185 1.43 24.75 28.85
C LEU A 185 -0.03 25.25 28.68
N GLU A 186 -0.95 24.33 28.30
CA GLU A 186 -2.30 24.00 28.84
C GLU A 186 -3.02 22.96 27.92
N VAL A 187 -3.90 22.10 28.44
CA VAL A 187 -4.57 20.98 27.71
C VAL A 187 -6.06 20.89 28.06
N SER A 188 -6.91 20.71 27.05
CA SER A 188 -8.39 20.64 27.17
C SER A 188 -8.93 19.26 27.57
N GLU A 189 -10.26 19.18 27.71
CA GLU A 189 -11.04 18.01 28.14
C GLU A 189 -11.00 16.79 27.20
N PRO A 190 -11.34 15.57 27.70
CA PRO A 190 -11.20 14.29 26.99
C PRO A 190 -11.92 14.18 25.65
N GLN A 191 -11.26 13.50 24.71
CA GLN A 191 -11.76 13.25 23.36
C GLN A 191 -12.03 11.76 23.14
N ASP A 192 -13.20 11.45 22.59
CA ASP A 192 -13.57 10.08 22.22
C ASP A 192 -12.94 9.69 20.87
N MET A 193 -12.28 8.54 20.82
CA MET A 193 -11.77 7.95 19.59
C MET A 193 -12.72 6.86 19.07
N TYR A 194 -13.00 6.90 17.77
CA TYR A 194 -13.84 5.92 17.08
C TYR A 194 -13.01 5.09 16.12
N TYR A 195 -13.15 3.76 16.20
CA TYR A 195 -12.50 2.84 15.28
C TYR A 195 -13.45 2.54 14.12
N VAL A 196 -13.13 3.08 12.94
CA VAL A 196 -13.93 2.90 11.72
C VAL A 196 -13.17 2.02 10.74
N SER A 197 -13.86 1.02 10.17
CA SER A 197 -13.30 0.15 9.13
C SER A 197 -14.20 0.10 7.91
N ARG A 198 -13.61 -0.13 6.74
CA ARG A 198 -14.38 -0.39 5.52
C ARG A 198 -15.13 -1.71 5.65
N TYR A 199 -16.36 -1.75 5.13
CA TYR A 199 -17.15 -2.97 5.07
C TYR A 199 -16.48 -4.02 4.18
N HIS A 200 -15.89 -3.58 3.06
CA HIS A 200 -15.09 -4.42 2.18
C HIS A 200 -13.81 -3.68 1.80
N VAL A 201 -12.66 -4.36 1.80
CA VAL A 201 -11.33 -3.73 1.64
C VAL A 201 -11.19 -2.90 0.36
N LYS A 202 -11.88 -3.31 -0.71
CA LYS A 202 -11.86 -2.63 -2.02
C LYS A 202 -12.94 -1.55 -2.18
N ASP A 203 -13.91 -1.48 -1.27
CA ASP A 203 -15.04 -0.57 -1.34
C ASP A 203 -14.85 0.54 -0.31
N SER A 204 -14.56 1.77 -0.76
CA SER A 204 -14.40 2.94 0.10
C SER A 204 -15.71 3.69 0.35
N SER A 205 -16.85 3.21 -0.16
CA SER A 205 -18.13 3.88 0.04
C SER A 205 -18.80 3.48 1.36
N ARG A 206 -18.61 2.22 1.79
CA ARG A 206 -19.29 1.66 2.98
C ARG A 206 -18.31 1.41 4.12
N HIS A 207 -18.64 1.95 5.29
CA HIS A 207 -17.86 1.83 6.50
C HIS A 207 -18.72 1.38 7.69
N VAL A 208 -18.09 0.75 8.68
CA VAL A 208 -18.71 0.28 9.93
C VAL A 208 -17.85 0.72 11.12
N ILE A 209 -18.51 1.11 12.21
CA ILE A 209 -17.87 1.45 13.48
C ILE A 209 -17.63 0.14 14.25
N LEU A 210 -16.38 -0.13 14.60
CA LEU A 210 -15.95 -1.31 15.32
C LEU A 210 -15.99 -1.10 16.84
N GLY A 211 -15.84 0.14 17.30
CA GLY A 211 -15.91 0.48 18.71
C GLY A 211 -15.51 1.93 18.99
N THR A 212 -15.73 2.32 20.23
CA THR A 212 -15.35 3.62 20.79
C THR A 212 -14.38 3.39 21.94
N GLN A 213 -13.34 4.21 22.02
CA GLN A 213 -12.42 4.22 23.14
C GLN A 213 -12.22 5.65 23.62
N GLN A 214 -12.40 5.82 24.92
CA GLN A 214 -12.18 7.10 25.58
C GLN A 214 -10.79 7.10 26.20
N PHE A 215 -10.06 8.19 25.98
CA PHE A 215 -8.77 8.43 26.61
C PHE A 215 -8.78 9.77 27.34
N LYS A 216 -8.04 9.85 28.45
CA LYS A 216 -7.68 11.14 29.03
C LYS A 216 -6.59 11.78 28.16
N PRO A 217 -6.69 13.06 27.76
CA PRO A 217 -5.74 13.68 26.83
C PRO A 217 -4.29 13.64 27.31
N ASN A 218 -4.06 13.86 28.61
CA ASN A 218 -2.71 13.81 29.19
C ASN A 218 -2.08 12.41 29.14
N GLU A 219 -2.88 11.37 29.37
CA GLU A 219 -2.43 9.98 29.26
C GLU A 219 -2.17 9.62 27.80
N PHE A 220 -3.04 10.04 26.89
CA PHE A 220 -2.90 9.80 25.46
C PHE A 220 -1.68 10.52 24.86
N ALA A 221 -1.47 11.79 25.20
CA ALA A 221 -0.30 12.57 24.80
C ALA A 221 1.00 11.85 25.21
N SER A 222 1.06 11.32 26.42
CA SER A 222 2.20 10.54 26.90
C SER A 222 2.40 9.24 26.11
N GLN A 223 1.32 8.54 25.75
CA GLN A 223 1.37 7.29 24.97
C GLN A 223 1.88 7.50 23.54
N ILE A 224 1.52 8.61 22.89
CA ILE A 224 1.98 8.95 21.54
C ILE A 224 3.34 9.67 21.52
N ASN A 225 4.00 9.79 22.69
CA ASN A 225 5.25 10.52 22.86
C ASN A 225 5.16 12.00 22.46
N LEU A 226 4.02 12.64 22.73
CA LEU A 226 3.79 14.07 22.57
C LEU A 226 4.11 14.79 23.87
N SER A 227 5.16 15.61 23.86
CA SER A 227 5.43 16.56 24.94
C SER A 227 4.63 17.84 24.72
N VAL A 228 3.66 18.10 25.60
CA VAL A 228 2.83 19.32 25.57
C VAL A 228 3.71 20.56 25.67
N GLU A 229 4.72 20.52 26.54
CA GLU A 229 5.74 21.57 26.62
C GLU A 229 6.31 21.85 25.23
N ASN A 230 6.80 20.81 24.55
CA ASN A 230 7.37 20.96 23.22
C ASN A 230 6.42 21.57 22.20
N ALA A 231 5.17 21.12 22.16
CA ALA A 231 4.17 21.63 21.22
C ALA A 231 3.97 23.15 21.36
N TRP A 232 3.79 23.65 22.59
CA TRP A 232 3.58 25.07 22.82
C TRP A 232 4.83 25.90 22.58
N GLY A 233 5.99 25.35 22.85
CA GLY A 233 7.22 26.04 22.57
C GLY A 233 7.48 26.21 21.06
N ILE A 234 7.08 25.22 20.25
CA ILE A 234 7.07 25.35 18.79
C ILE A 234 6.14 26.49 18.39
N LEU A 235 4.93 26.52 18.95
CA LEU A 235 3.95 27.57 18.67
C LEU A 235 4.50 28.96 19.01
N ARG A 236 5.13 29.12 20.18
CA ARG A 236 5.74 30.39 20.58
C ARG A 236 6.84 30.82 19.61
N CYS A 237 7.69 29.89 19.16
CA CYS A 237 8.69 30.18 18.14
C CYS A 237 8.05 30.77 16.89
N VAL A 238 6.97 30.16 16.39
CA VAL A 238 6.25 30.63 15.21
C VAL A 238 5.61 32.00 15.45
N ILE A 239 4.97 32.22 16.61
CA ILE A 239 4.37 33.52 16.96
C ILE A 239 5.45 34.61 17.06
N ASP A 240 6.57 34.34 17.72
CA ASP A 240 7.69 35.28 17.87
C ASP A 240 8.33 35.63 16.51
N ILE A 241 8.21 34.75 15.51
CA ILE A 241 8.60 35.01 14.12
C ILE A 241 7.56 35.91 13.46
N CYS A 242 6.28 35.52 13.48
CA CYS A 242 5.20 36.29 12.85
C CYS A 242 5.08 37.72 13.41
N MET A 243 5.28 37.90 14.72
CA MET A 243 5.23 39.22 15.38
C MET A 243 6.38 40.15 14.98
N LYS A 244 7.43 39.64 14.31
CA LYS A 244 8.54 40.46 13.78
C LYS A 244 8.40 40.77 12.30
N LEU A 245 7.46 40.11 11.60
CA LEU A 245 7.20 40.33 10.19
C LEU A 245 6.34 41.59 10.02
N GLU A 246 6.38 42.16 8.82
CA GLU A 246 5.55 43.31 8.44
C GLU A 246 4.10 42.86 8.24
N GLU A 247 3.16 43.82 8.16
CA GLU A 247 1.77 43.49 7.86
C GLU A 247 1.65 42.93 6.43
N GLY A 248 0.95 41.81 6.28
CA GLY A 248 0.79 41.15 4.98
C GLY A 248 0.31 39.70 5.09
N LYS A 249 0.10 39.06 3.94
CA LYS A 249 -0.30 37.64 3.85
C LYS A 249 0.94 36.75 3.88
N TYR A 250 0.96 35.74 4.75
CA TYR A 250 2.06 34.76 4.88
C TYR A 250 1.57 33.31 4.79
N LEU A 251 2.44 32.40 4.29
CA LEU A 251 2.19 30.96 4.22
C LEU A 251 3.25 30.18 4.99
N ILE A 252 2.83 29.33 5.92
CA ILE A 252 3.71 28.35 6.57
C ILE A 252 3.57 27.01 5.85
N LEU A 253 4.62 26.57 5.15
CA LEU A 253 4.60 25.35 4.34
C LEU A 253 5.64 24.34 4.84
N LYS A 254 5.19 23.10 5.06
CA LYS A 254 6.08 21.96 5.32
C LYS A 254 6.60 21.40 4.01
N ASP A 255 7.91 21.22 3.90
CA ASP A 255 8.53 20.58 2.73
C ASP A 255 8.06 19.10 2.62
N PRO A 256 7.64 18.64 1.43
CA PRO A 256 7.17 17.28 1.22
C PRO A 256 8.30 16.24 1.23
N ASN A 257 9.53 16.65 0.92
CA ASN A 257 10.69 15.77 0.76
C ASN A 257 11.75 15.99 1.84
N LYS A 258 11.77 17.16 2.48
CA LYS A 258 12.68 17.53 3.57
C LYS A 258 11.95 17.70 4.90
N GLN A 259 12.69 17.50 5.97
CA GLN A 259 12.22 17.62 7.36
C GLN A 259 12.33 19.08 7.85
N VAL A 260 11.64 19.99 7.15
CA VAL A 260 11.75 21.43 7.35
C VAL A 260 10.42 22.14 7.08
N ILE A 261 10.18 23.25 7.78
CA ILE A 261 9.04 24.15 7.60
C ILE A 261 9.59 25.51 7.17
N ARG A 262 8.91 26.17 6.22
CA ARG A 262 9.28 27.50 5.71
C ARG A 262 8.11 28.46 5.84
N VAL A 263 8.42 29.71 6.16
CA VAL A 263 7.47 30.84 6.13
C VAL A 263 7.71 31.63 4.84
N TYR A 264 6.68 31.80 4.03
CA TYR A 264 6.70 32.56 2.79
C TYR A 264 5.88 33.85 2.93
N SER A 265 6.38 34.95 2.39
CA SER A 265 5.60 36.16 2.12
C SER A 265 4.85 35.99 0.81
N LEU A 266 3.56 36.25 0.82
CA LEU A 266 2.70 36.14 -0.37
C LEU A 266 2.44 37.53 -0.93
N PRO A 267 2.50 37.71 -2.26
CA PRO A 267 1.97 38.91 -2.90
C PRO A 267 0.45 39.06 -2.68
N ASP A 268 -0.02 40.30 -2.70
CA ASP A 268 -1.44 40.62 -2.65
C ASP A 268 -2.20 39.91 -3.78
N GLY A 269 -3.39 39.38 -3.49
CA GLY A 269 -4.21 38.60 -4.42
C GLY A 269 -3.81 37.12 -4.63
N THR A 270 -2.87 36.56 -3.85
CA THR A 270 -2.48 35.13 -4.02
C THR A 270 -3.57 34.13 -3.58
N PHE A 271 -4.47 34.55 -2.71
CA PHE A 271 -5.59 33.76 -2.19
C PHE A 271 -6.93 34.49 -2.27
N SER A 272 -7.01 35.66 -2.92
CA SER A 272 -8.32 36.20 -3.27
C SER A 272 -8.93 35.17 -4.22
N SER A 273 -9.96 34.50 -3.75
CA SER A 273 -10.85 33.78 -4.64
C SER A 273 -11.72 34.80 -5.36
N ASP A 274 -12.23 34.45 -6.54
CA ASP A 274 -13.18 35.32 -7.26
C ASP A 274 -14.38 35.71 -6.36
N GLU A 275 -14.68 34.95 -5.29
CA GLU A 275 -15.70 35.25 -4.27
C GLU A 275 -15.30 36.40 -3.32
N ASP A 276 -14.01 36.57 -2.99
CA ASP A 276 -13.54 37.69 -2.16
C ASP A 276 -13.48 39.01 -2.97
N GLU A 277 -13.27 38.91 -4.29
CA GLU A 277 -13.32 40.06 -5.21
C GLU A 277 -14.78 40.53 -5.42
N GLU A 278 -15.76 39.62 -5.44
CA GLU A 278 -17.20 39.97 -5.49
C GLU A 278 -17.68 40.63 -4.18
N GLU A 279 -17.23 40.18 -2.99
CA GLU A 279 -17.58 40.83 -1.71
C GLU A 279 -16.94 42.23 -1.57
N GLU A 280 -15.69 42.43 -2.02
CA GLU A 280 -15.05 43.75 -2.01
C GLU A 280 -15.71 44.73 -3.02
N GLU A 281 -16.17 44.25 -4.19
CA GLU A 281 -16.95 45.06 -5.15
C GLU A 281 -18.34 45.44 -4.62
N GLU A 282 -19.03 44.54 -3.90
CA GLU A 282 -20.33 44.83 -3.27
C GLU A 282 -20.21 45.85 -2.12
N GLU A 283 -19.14 45.79 -1.30
CA GLU A 283 -18.91 46.78 -0.23
C GLU A 283 -18.55 48.18 -0.81
N GLU A 284 -17.78 48.26 -1.91
CA GLU A 284 -17.49 49.54 -2.57
C GLU A 284 -18.75 50.16 -3.23
N GLU A 285 -19.65 49.35 -3.80
CA GLU A 285 -20.94 49.84 -4.33
C GLU A 285 -21.89 50.34 -3.23
N GLU A 286 -21.94 49.68 -2.05
CA GLU A 286 -22.74 50.15 -0.92
C GLU A 286 -22.22 51.46 -0.31
N GLU A 287 -20.90 51.66 -0.25
CA GLU A 287 -20.31 52.93 0.24
C GLU A 287 -20.55 54.11 -0.73
N GLU A 288 -20.51 53.89 -2.06
CA GLU A 288 -20.84 54.94 -3.04
C GLU A 288 -22.35 55.32 -3.04
N GLU A 289 -23.24 54.38 -2.74
CA GLU A 289 -24.68 54.66 -2.58
C GLU A 289 -25.01 55.42 -1.28
N GLU A 290 -24.23 55.26 -0.20
CA GLU A 290 -24.41 56.05 1.03
C GLU A 290 -23.87 57.50 0.91
N GLU A 291 -22.91 57.76 0.02
CA GLU A 291 -22.35 59.12 -0.21
C GLU A 291 -23.14 59.97 -1.25
N THR A 292 -24.16 59.45 -1.93
CA THR A 292 -24.94 60.16 -2.98
C THR A 292 -26.31 60.70 -2.58
#